data_AF-A0A7K0WR67-F1
#
_entry.id   AF-A0A7K0WR67-F1
#
_cell.length_a   1.000
_cell.length_b   1.000
_cell.length_c   1.000
_cell.angle_alpha   90.00
_cell.angle_beta   90.00
_cell.angle_gamma   90.00
#
_symmetry.space_group_name_H-M   'P 1'
#
loop_
_entity.id
_entity.type
_entity.pdbx_description
1 polymer ?
#
loop_
_entity_poly.entity_id
_entity_poly.type
_entity_poly.pdbx_seq_one_letter_code
_entity_poly.pdbx_strand_id
1 'polypeptide(L)'
;MSEGPTVVFDMDGVLSNASSRQHYIDEPFADWDAFFHACGEDALIDEVARLLEVIDADHRIVLLTARPMKVQPQTLGWLERYGLRWDALIMREFGDYMAARSFKQRTVRELRQRGFDLRLAFEDDPRNVHMFHTEGVPCVYIHSGYYE
;
A
#
# COMPACT_ATOMS: atom_id res chain seq x y z
N MET A 1 18.31 3.19 -6.83
CA MET A 1 17.97 2.29 -5.72
C MET A 1 18.06 0.88 -6.28
N SER A 2 19.10 0.13 -5.94
CA SER A 2 19.28 -1.24 -6.40
C SER A 2 19.74 -2.11 -5.24
N GLU A 3 19.27 -3.36 -5.27
CA GLU A 3 19.76 -4.54 -4.55
C GLU A 3 19.64 -4.50 -3.01
N GLY A 4 18.72 -5.33 -2.51
CA GLY A 4 18.60 -5.58 -1.07
C GLY A 4 17.28 -6.28 -0.70
N PRO A 5 17.26 -7.00 0.42
CA PRO A 5 16.03 -7.53 1.00
C PRO A 5 14.98 -6.42 1.12
N THR A 6 13.77 -6.69 0.65
CA THR A 6 12.71 -5.69 0.54
C THR A 6 11.41 -6.23 1.11
N VAL A 7 10.74 -5.42 1.91
CA VAL A 7 9.41 -5.70 2.44
C VAL A 7 8.44 -4.70 1.82
N VAL A 8 7.32 -5.22 1.30
CA VAL A 8 6.30 -4.43 0.63
C VAL A 8 5.11 -4.23 1.56
N PHE A 9 4.61 -3.02 1.65
CA PHE A 9 3.41 -2.70 2.41
C PHE A 9 2.40 -2.01 1.50
N ASP A 10 1.16 -2.47 1.50
CA ASP A 10 0.06 -1.59 1.10
C ASP A 10 -0.15 -0.47 2.13
N MET A 11 -0.94 0.54 1.77
CA MET A 11 -1.32 1.61 2.68
C MET A 11 -2.72 1.44 3.26
N ASP A 12 -3.75 1.33 2.44
CA ASP A 12 -5.13 1.49 2.89
C ASP A 12 -5.62 0.19 3.52
N GLY A 13 -5.92 0.19 4.82
CA GLY A 13 -6.26 -1.03 5.57
C GLY A 13 -5.04 -1.78 6.12
N VAL A 14 -3.82 -1.30 5.85
CA VAL A 14 -2.56 -1.89 6.34
C VAL A 14 -1.81 -0.92 7.25
N LEU A 15 -1.37 0.24 6.74
CA LEU A 15 -0.74 1.29 7.54
C LEU A 15 -1.75 2.40 7.91
N SER A 16 -2.63 2.69 6.97
CA SER A 16 -3.60 3.79 7.01
C SER A 16 -4.98 3.22 7.25
N ASN A 17 -5.61 3.56 8.36
CA ASN A 17 -6.98 3.15 8.64
C ASN A 17 -7.95 4.02 7.82
N ALA A 18 -8.34 3.52 6.66
CA ALA A 18 -9.30 4.12 5.74
C ALA A 18 -10.78 3.89 6.12
N SER A 19 -11.08 3.29 7.29
CA SER A 19 -12.47 2.98 7.69
C SER A 19 -13.36 4.23 7.76
N SER A 20 -12.78 5.35 8.21
CA SER A 20 -13.47 6.64 8.32
C SER A 20 -13.97 7.19 6.98
N ARG A 21 -13.39 6.75 5.87
CA ARG A 21 -13.70 7.21 4.52
C ARG A 21 -14.34 6.15 3.63
N GLN A 22 -14.59 4.93 4.11
CA GLN A 22 -15.32 3.89 3.36
C GLN A 22 -16.72 4.35 2.91
N HIS A 23 -17.37 5.20 3.70
CA HIS A 23 -18.68 5.77 3.38
C HIS A 23 -18.75 6.52 2.04
N TYR A 24 -17.61 6.96 1.47
CA TYR A 24 -17.60 7.56 0.13
C TYR A 24 -17.83 6.55 -0.99
N ILE A 25 -17.53 5.27 -0.76
CA ILE A 25 -17.63 4.22 -1.79
C ILE A 25 -18.74 3.21 -1.51
N ASP A 26 -19.55 3.47 -0.49
CA ASP A 26 -20.77 2.71 -0.21
C ASP A 26 -21.77 2.82 -1.36
N GLU A 27 -22.60 1.78 -1.51
CA GLU A 27 -23.66 1.76 -2.52
C GLU A 27 -24.69 2.89 -2.31
N PRO A 28 -25.34 3.39 -3.38
CA PRO A 28 -25.29 2.89 -4.77
C PRO A 28 -24.29 3.62 -5.68
N PHE A 29 -23.62 4.67 -5.21
CA PHE A 29 -22.73 5.49 -6.04
C PHE A 29 -21.40 5.73 -5.33
N ALA A 30 -20.35 5.07 -5.82
CA ALA A 30 -19.01 5.26 -5.27
C ALA A 30 -18.37 6.57 -5.73
N ASP A 31 -18.03 7.45 -4.78
CA ASP A 31 -17.21 8.63 -4.95
C ASP A 31 -15.75 8.32 -4.59
N TRP A 32 -15.05 7.70 -5.54
CA TRP A 32 -13.62 7.40 -5.40
C TRP A 32 -12.76 8.65 -5.24
N ASP A 33 -13.20 9.79 -5.77
CA ASP A 33 -12.44 11.03 -5.71
C ASP A 33 -12.44 11.58 -4.29
N ALA A 34 -13.61 11.68 -3.66
CA ALA A 34 -13.73 12.06 -2.26
C ALA A 34 -13.04 11.04 -1.34
N PHE A 35 -13.20 9.73 -1.61
CA PHE A 35 -12.49 8.67 -0.90
C PHE A 35 -11.00 8.94 -0.86
N PHE A 36 -10.33 9.09 -2.01
CA PHE A 36 -8.88 9.27 -2.05
C PHE A 36 -8.43 10.62 -1.48
N HIS A 37 -9.20 11.71 -1.68
CA HIS A 37 -8.82 13.03 -1.17
C HIS A 37 -8.83 13.11 0.37
N ALA A 38 -9.65 12.30 1.04
CA ALA A 38 -9.71 12.24 2.50
C ALA A 38 -8.54 11.48 3.16
N CYS A 39 -7.66 10.82 2.39
CA CYS A 39 -6.65 9.91 2.94
C CYS A 39 -5.60 10.54 3.87
N GLY A 40 -5.47 11.87 3.86
CA GLY A 40 -4.55 12.61 4.73
C GLY A 40 -4.97 12.64 6.20
N GLU A 41 -6.23 12.28 6.50
CA GLU A 41 -6.79 12.31 7.86
C GLU A 41 -7.01 10.91 8.46
N ASP A 42 -6.57 9.86 7.78
CA ASP A 42 -6.65 8.49 8.26
C ASP A 42 -5.84 8.33 9.57
N ALA A 43 -6.36 7.53 10.51
CA ALA A 43 -5.57 7.13 11.68
C ALA A 43 -4.49 6.12 11.28
N LEU A 44 -3.39 6.09 12.03
CA LEU A 44 -2.35 5.06 11.88
C LEU A 44 -2.85 3.72 12.44
N ILE A 45 -2.47 2.62 11.80
CA ILE A 45 -2.59 1.28 12.37
C ILE A 45 -1.29 0.99 13.14
N ASP A 46 -1.36 1.15 14.47
CA ASP A 46 -0.19 1.19 15.36
C ASP A 46 0.64 -0.10 15.33
N GLU A 47 0.02 -1.26 15.17
CA GLU A 47 0.71 -2.54 15.12
C GLU A 47 1.61 -2.66 13.89
N VAL A 48 1.16 -2.16 12.73
CA VAL A 48 1.95 -2.18 11.50
C VAL A 48 3.03 -1.11 11.54
N ALA A 49 2.78 0.03 12.18
CA ALA A 49 3.81 1.03 12.44
C ALA A 49 4.93 0.45 13.34
N ARG A 50 4.58 -0.27 14.40
CA ARG A 50 5.55 -0.98 15.25
C ARG A 50 6.34 -2.03 14.47
N LEU A 51 5.70 -2.72 13.52
CA LEU A 51 6.38 -3.66 12.65
C LEU A 51 7.46 -2.98 11.79
N LEU A 52 7.22 -1.78 11.26
CA LEU A 52 8.22 -1.01 10.52
C LEU A 52 9.47 -0.70 11.36
N GLU A 53 9.31 -0.46 12.66
CA GLU A 53 10.41 -0.18 13.60
C GLU A 53 11.31 -1.40 13.86
N VAL A 54 10.74 -2.61 13.86
CA VAL A 54 11.48 -3.85 14.17
C VAL A 54 12.05 -4.55 12.94
N ILE A 55 11.67 -4.10 11.73
CA ILE A 55 12.32 -4.57 10.51
C ILE A 55 13.76 -4.06 10.47
N ASP A 56 14.69 -4.97 10.20
CA ASP A 56 16.12 -4.69 10.18
C ASP A 56 16.45 -3.49 9.26
N ALA A 57 17.40 -2.66 9.68
CA ALA A 57 17.83 -1.45 8.97
C ALA A 57 18.30 -1.72 7.52
N ASP A 58 18.80 -2.92 7.23
CA ASP A 58 19.27 -3.32 5.91
C ASP A 58 18.14 -3.70 4.95
N HIS A 59 16.90 -3.85 5.45
CA HIS A 59 15.74 -4.08 4.60
C HIS A 59 15.16 -2.78 4.08
N ARG A 60 14.81 -2.78 2.80
CA ARG A 60 14.05 -1.69 2.16
C ARG A 60 12.57 -1.84 2.46
N ILE A 61 11.92 -0.73 2.79
CA ILE A 61 10.48 -0.65 2.96
C ILE A 61 9.89 0.04 1.72
N VAL A 62 9.15 -0.72 0.92
CA VAL A 62 8.44 -0.21 -0.26
C VAL A 62 6.96 -0.10 0.07
N LEU A 63 6.41 1.11 -0.02
CA LEU A 63 4.99 1.37 0.06
C LEU A 63 4.39 1.24 -1.36
N LEU A 64 3.53 0.26 -1.59
CA LEU A 64 2.90 -0.01 -2.88
C LEU A 64 1.38 0.19 -2.76
N THR A 65 0.89 1.37 -3.13
CA THR A 65 -0.52 1.76 -2.96
C THR A 65 -1.23 2.02 -4.27
N ALA A 66 -2.53 1.67 -4.33
CA ALA A 66 -3.39 2.01 -5.46
C ALA A 66 -3.95 3.45 -5.40
N ARG A 67 -3.60 4.23 -4.35
CA ARG A 67 -3.90 5.67 -4.30
C ARG A 67 -3.40 6.34 -5.59
N PRO A 68 -4.24 7.13 -6.28
CA PRO A 68 -3.83 7.80 -7.51
C PRO A 68 -2.81 8.91 -7.21
N MET A 69 -1.91 9.18 -8.14
CA MET A 69 -0.86 10.20 -8.01
C MET A 69 -1.39 11.60 -7.64
N LYS A 70 -2.65 11.91 -8.00
CA LYS A 70 -3.30 13.18 -7.65
C LYS A 70 -3.41 13.43 -6.15
N VAL A 71 -3.37 12.39 -5.31
CA VAL A 71 -3.40 12.50 -3.84
C VAL A 71 -2.03 12.26 -3.20
N GLN A 72 -0.95 12.35 -3.99
CA GLN A 72 0.41 12.27 -3.50
C GLN A 72 0.72 13.30 -2.41
N PRO A 73 0.31 14.59 -2.50
CA PRO A 73 0.57 15.56 -1.44
C PRO A 73 -0.03 15.15 -0.09
N GLN A 74 -1.27 14.65 -0.09
CA GLN A 74 -1.95 14.14 1.11
C GLN A 74 -1.23 12.91 1.68
N THR A 75 -0.83 11.99 0.80
CA THR A 75 -0.13 10.76 1.19
C THR A 75 1.23 11.06 1.81
N LEU A 76 2.03 11.96 1.20
CA LEU A 76 3.33 12.36 1.73
C LEU A 76 3.19 13.14 3.05
N GLY A 77 2.23 14.07 3.14
CA GLY A 77 1.97 14.79 4.38
C GLY A 77 1.53 13.88 5.52
N TRP A 78 0.77 12.83 5.22
CA TRP A 78 0.40 11.79 6.20
C TRP A 78 1.62 10.97 6.66
N LEU A 79 2.48 10.54 5.73
CA LEU A 79 3.72 9.83 6.06
C LEU A 79 4.66 10.67 6.92
N GLU A 80 4.78 11.97 6.63
CA GLU A 80 5.57 12.92 7.41
C GLU A 80 4.97 13.14 8.81
N ARG A 81 3.65 13.32 8.91
CA ARG A 81 2.92 13.50 10.19
C ARG A 81 3.21 12.36 11.16
N TYR A 82 3.27 11.12 10.67
CA TYR A 82 3.52 9.94 11.50
C TYR A 82 5.00 9.52 11.59
N GLY A 83 5.90 10.16 10.83
CA GLY A 83 7.33 9.88 10.90
C GLY A 83 7.73 8.45 10.55
N LEU A 84 6.99 7.81 9.62
CA LEU A 84 7.19 6.39 9.31
C LEU A 84 8.49 6.16 8.51
N ARG A 85 9.13 5.01 8.75
CA ARG A 85 10.27 4.55 7.94
C ARG A 85 9.77 3.99 6.60
N TRP A 86 10.26 4.56 5.49
CA TRP A 86 10.03 4.05 4.14
C TRP A 86 11.18 4.46 3.21
N ASP A 87 11.44 3.66 2.17
CA ASP A 87 12.52 3.90 1.19
C ASP A 87 11.95 4.29 -0.19
N ALA A 88 10.77 3.78 -0.55
CA ALA A 88 10.10 4.11 -1.80
C ALA A 88 8.58 4.12 -1.63
N LEU A 89 7.93 5.12 -2.23
CA LEU A 89 6.49 5.20 -2.37
C LEU A 89 6.13 5.02 -3.85
N ILE A 90 5.36 3.99 -4.15
CA ILE A 90 4.86 3.68 -5.49
C ILE A 90 3.35 3.88 -5.47
N MET A 91 2.89 4.81 -6.28
CA MET A 91 1.48 5.19 -6.42
C MET A 91 0.99 4.91 -7.83
N ARG A 92 -0.33 4.80 -7.99
CA ARG A 92 -0.95 4.57 -9.29
C ARG A 92 -0.91 5.83 -10.15
N GLU A 93 -0.34 5.73 -11.35
CA GLU A 93 -0.19 6.86 -12.28
C GLU A 93 -1.54 7.37 -12.81
N PHE A 94 -1.55 8.63 -13.27
CA PHE A 94 -2.72 9.22 -13.92
C PHE A 94 -3.05 8.49 -15.23
N GLY A 95 -4.33 8.16 -15.44
CA GLY A 95 -4.79 7.45 -16.63
C GLY A 95 -4.62 5.92 -16.57
N ASP A 96 -4.11 5.37 -15.47
CA ASP A 96 -4.18 3.93 -15.22
C ASP A 96 -5.57 3.55 -14.67
N TYR A 97 -6.44 3.11 -15.57
CA TYR A 97 -7.78 2.59 -15.25
C TYR A 97 -7.78 1.10 -14.93
N MET A 98 -6.61 0.46 -14.84
CA MET A 98 -6.53 -0.95 -14.48
C MET A 98 -7.00 -1.17 -13.04
N ALA A 99 -7.54 -2.35 -12.78
CA ALA A 99 -7.80 -2.81 -11.43
C ALA A 99 -6.52 -2.74 -10.59
N ALA A 100 -6.63 -2.37 -9.31
CA ALA A 100 -5.50 -2.22 -8.38
C ALA A 100 -4.54 -3.42 -8.42
N ARG A 101 -5.10 -4.63 -8.44
CA ARG A 101 -4.36 -5.89 -8.59
C ARG A 101 -3.43 -5.91 -9.80
N SER A 102 -3.91 -5.48 -10.98
CA SER A 102 -3.13 -5.50 -12.22
C SER A 102 -2.01 -4.46 -12.22
N PHE A 103 -2.26 -3.29 -11.63
CA PHE A 103 -1.22 -2.29 -11.37
C PHE A 103 -0.13 -2.86 -10.44
N LYS A 104 -0.51 -3.35 -9.26
CA LYS A 104 0.43 -3.90 -8.27
C LYS A 104 1.23 -5.08 -8.83
N GLN A 105 0.59 -5.99 -9.56
CA GLN A 105 1.27 -7.12 -10.19
C GLN A 105 2.36 -6.67 -11.18
N ARG A 106 2.08 -5.65 -11.99
CA ARG A 106 3.06 -5.08 -12.91
C ARG A 106 4.24 -4.50 -12.13
N THR A 107 3.97 -3.71 -11.09
CA THR A 107 5.01 -3.12 -10.25
C THR A 107 5.88 -4.17 -9.56
N VAL A 108 5.30 -5.25 -9.02
CA VAL A 108 6.05 -6.36 -8.41
C VAL A 108 7.08 -6.94 -9.38
N ARG A 109 6.68 -7.14 -10.65
CA ARG A 109 7.58 -7.63 -11.70
C ARG A 109 8.67 -6.63 -12.04
N GLU A 110 8.32 -5.35 -12.15
CA GLU A 110 9.28 -4.26 -12.43
C GLU A 110 10.30 -4.09 -11.30
N LEU A 111 9.89 -4.16 -10.04
CA LEU A 111 10.78 -4.11 -8.87
C LEU A 111 11.80 -5.25 -8.92
N ARG A 112 11.34 -6.48 -9.19
CA ARG A 112 12.24 -7.63 -9.33
C ARG A 112 13.21 -7.49 -10.49
N GLN A 113 12.74 -6.99 -11.65
CA GLN A 113 13.61 -6.70 -12.80
C GLN A 113 14.68 -5.65 -12.46
N ARG A 114 14.41 -4.75 -11.51
CA ARG A 114 15.36 -3.76 -10.99
C ARG A 114 16.23 -4.27 -9.84
N GLY A 115 16.14 -5.57 -9.50
CA GLY A 115 17.00 -6.20 -8.49
C GLY A 115 16.49 -6.07 -7.04
N PHE A 116 15.23 -5.69 -6.81
CA PHE A 116 14.64 -5.74 -5.48
C PHE A 116 14.32 -7.19 -5.10
N ASP A 117 14.79 -7.60 -3.93
CA ASP A 117 14.58 -8.94 -3.39
C ASP A 117 13.35 -8.92 -2.46
N LEU A 118 12.17 -9.06 -3.05
CA LEU A 118 10.88 -8.96 -2.34
C LEU A 118 10.67 -10.19 -1.44
N ARG A 119 10.91 -10.03 -0.14
CA ARG A 119 10.90 -11.13 0.87
C ARG A 119 9.52 -11.38 1.49
N LEU A 120 8.75 -10.31 1.70
CA LEU A 120 7.46 -10.37 2.37
C LEU A 120 6.59 -9.17 1.94
N ALA A 121 5.29 -9.38 1.84
CA ALA A 121 4.30 -8.34 1.56
C ALA A 121 3.21 -8.29 2.64
N PHE A 122 2.60 -7.12 2.87
CA PHE A 122 1.45 -6.92 3.75
C PHE A 122 0.31 -6.26 2.97
N GLU A 123 -0.86 -6.91 2.94
CA GLU A 123 -2.04 -6.49 2.17
C GLU A 123 -3.32 -6.82 2.93
N ASP A 124 -4.34 -6.01 2.71
CA ASP A 124 -5.68 -6.21 3.27
C ASP A 124 -6.71 -6.70 2.23
N ASP A 125 -6.44 -6.55 0.92
CA ASP A 125 -7.30 -7.09 -0.14
C ASP A 125 -6.92 -8.55 -0.44
N PRO A 126 -7.81 -9.53 -0.20
CA PRO A 126 -7.53 -10.95 -0.48
C PRO A 126 -7.12 -11.22 -1.94
N ARG A 127 -7.58 -10.40 -2.88
CA ARG A 127 -7.22 -10.50 -4.31
C ARG A 127 -5.78 -10.10 -4.56
N ASN A 128 -5.25 -9.12 -3.82
CA ASN A 128 -3.85 -8.71 -3.88
C ASN A 128 -2.96 -9.72 -3.14
N VAL A 129 -3.41 -10.24 -1.99
CA VAL A 129 -2.71 -11.33 -1.28
C VAL A 129 -2.49 -12.52 -2.21
N HIS A 130 -3.56 -12.98 -2.89
CA HIS A 130 -3.45 -14.05 -3.88
C HIS A 130 -2.51 -13.71 -5.03
N MET A 131 -2.50 -12.45 -5.48
CA MET A 131 -1.56 -11.98 -6.52
C MET A 131 -0.11 -12.06 -6.05
N PHE A 132 0.23 -11.60 -4.85
CA PHE A 132 1.60 -11.70 -4.32
C PHE A 132 2.06 -13.16 -4.23
N HIS A 133 1.20 -14.06 -3.73
CA HIS A 133 1.50 -15.49 -3.70
C HIS A 133 1.71 -16.08 -5.10
N THR A 134 0.91 -15.65 -6.09
CA THR A 134 1.06 -16.08 -7.49
C THR A 134 2.38 -15.60 -8.09
N GLU A 135 2.83 -14.40 -7.71
CA GLU A 135 4.16 -13.90 -8.07
C GLU A 135 5.27 -14.54 -7.19
N GLY A 136 4.97 -15.44 -6.25
CA GLY A 136 5.97 -16.08 -5.39
C GLY A 136 6.57 -15.15 -4.33
N VAL A 137 5.83 -14.13 -3.92
CA VAL A 137 6.15 -13.29 -2.74
C VAL A 137 5.24 -13.74 -1.59
N PRO A 138 5.78 -14.22 -0.45
CA PRO A 138 4.96 -14.48 0.73
C PRO A 138 4.21 -13.21 1.15
N CYS A 139 2.93 -13.34 1.50
CA CYS A 139 2.11 -12.20 1.87
C CYS A 139 1.34 -12.48 3.16
N VAL A 140 1.39 -11.54 4.11
CA VAL A 140 0.59 -11.55 5.32
C VAL A 140 -0.68 -10.76 5.05
N TYR A 141 -1.81 -11.43 5.20
CA TYR A 141 -3.12 -10.79 5.17
C TYR A 141 -3.34 -9.99 6.47
N ILE A 142 -3.69 -8.71 6.32
CA ILE A 142 -4.12 -7.83 7.40
C ILE A 142 -5.63 -7.65 7.29
N HIS A 143 -6.36 -7.94 8.36
CA HIS A 143 -7.81 -7.78 8.35
C HIS A 143 -8.19 -6.31 8.55
N SER A 144 -8.68 -5.65 7.51
CA SER A 144 -9.10 -4.24 7.53
C SER A 144 -10.60 -4.01 7.76
N GLY A 145 -11.42 -5.05 7.58
CA GLY A 145 -12.88 -4.96 7.62
C GLY A 145 -13.54 -4.37 6.36
N TYR A 146 -12.78 -4.10 5.28
CA TYR A 146 -13.33 -3.48 4.05
C TYR A 146 -13.90 -4.48 3.04
N TYR A 147 -13.47 -5.74 3.11
CA TYR A 147 -13.75 -6.76 2.11
C TYR A 147 -14.66 -7.89 2.65
N GLU A 148 -15.47 -7.59 3.66
CA GLU A 148 -16.49 -8.49 4.24
C GLU A 148 -17.90 -8.19 3.74
#